data_AF-A0A9E3REW7-F1
#
_entry.id   AF-A0A9E3REW7-F1
#
_cell.length_a   1.000
_cell.length_b   1.000
_cell.length_c   1.000
_cell.angle_alpha   90.00
_cell.angle_beta   90.00
_cell.angle_gamma   90.00
#
_symmetry.space_group_name_H-M   'P 1'
#
loop_
_entity.id
_entity.type
_entity.pdbx_description
1 polymer ?
#
loop_
_entity_poly.entity_id
_entity_poly.type
_entity_poly.pdbx_seq_one_letter_code
_entity_poly.pdbx_strand_id
1 'polypeptide(L)'
;MDREKLLNKQKNPFYQHAEMQLFLAEENGTVVGRIAAIINHNHNKTHNDKIGFFGFFECVHNQQVANQLFDVACAWLRERGMTDVRGPMNPSINDECSFLVDGFTSPPVMLMAYNPPYYAALAEGYGFHKEMDMYAYYLRQENFRSEKMQRLVGMLEQRSKVKIRQMDFKNKAQFNRDVAALKKIYDEAWEHNWGSIRFTEAEFDFLANDLKQIAEPALALIAEIDGEVIGFGLALPDINQCLIHNKNGGILGGVWHLLTKKKKINLCRIIALGVLPEHRKSGIETILYNYIGTNAQKLNNMNGEASWILETNDMMNRGLQQTMHGERYKTYRIYQKPL
;
A
#
# COMPACT_ATOMS: atom_id res chain seq x y z
N MET A 1 2.24 -6.88 7.82
CA MET A 1 3.65 -7.28 7.69
C MET A 1 4.27 -7.28 9.09
N ASP A 2 5.19 -8.21 9.36
CA ASP A 2 5.87 -8.29 10.65
C ASP A 2 6.88 -7.14 10.79
N ARG A 3 6.73 -6.30 11.83
CA ARG A 3 7.60 -5.14 12.06
C ARG A 3 9.03 -5.57 12.39
N GLU A 4 9.22 -6.72 13.04
CA GLU A 4 10.56 -7.23 13.33
C GLU A 4 11.29 -7.58 12.04
N LYS A 5 10.60 -8.20 11.07
CA LYS A 5 11.18 -8.45 9.75
C LYS A 5 11.56 -7.16 9.04
N LEU A 6 10.69 -6.14 9.08
CA LEU A 6 10.95 -4.85 8.42
C LEU A 6 12.17 -4.13 9.00
N LEU A 7 12.39 -4.19 10.31
CA LEU A 7 13.52 -3.55 10.98
C LEU A 7 14.82 -4.40 10.97
N ASN A 8 14.74 -5.66 10.54
CA ASN A 8 15.88 -6.56 10.53
C ASN A 8 16.82 -6.27 9.34
N LYS A 9 17.88 -5.52 9.62
CA LYS A 9 18.92 -5.13 8.65
C LYS A 9 19.62 -6.28 7.95
N GLN A 10 19.64 -7.47 8.54
CA GLN A 10 20.31 -8.65 7.97
C GLN A 10 19.38 -9.45 7.05
N LYS A 11 18.08 -9.46 7.33
CA LYS A 11 17.10 -10.30 6.62
C LYS A 11 16.30 -9.55 5.57
N ASN A 12 16.07 -8.24 5.75
CA ASN A 12 15.27 -7.46 4.81
C ASN A 12 16.18 -6.92 3.68
N PRO A 13 15.91 -7.29 2.41
CA PRO A 13 16.71 -6.85 1.27
C PRO A 13 16.76 -5.33 1.07
N PHE A 14 15.80 -4.57 1.60
CA PHE A 14 15.80 -3.10 1.57
C PHE A 14 17.14 -2.49 2.03
N TYR A 15 17.75 -3.06 3.07
CA TYR A 15 19.00 -2.55 3.64
C TYR A 15 20.26 -2.87 2.82
N GLN A 16 20.13 -3.55 1.68
CA GLN A 16 21.22 -3.67 0.71
C GLN A 16 21.53 -2.33 0.02
N HIS A 17 20.54 -1.43 -0.01
CA HIS A 17 20.64 -0.12 -0.68
C HIS A 17 20.06 1.02 0.17
N ALA A 18 19.83 0.80 1.46
CA ALA A 18 19.27 1.80 2.35
C ALA A 18 19.95 1.82 3.72
N GLU A 19 20.02 3.00 4.31
CA GLU A 19 20.49 3.23 5.67
C GLU A 19 19.33 3.66 6.56
N MET A 20 19.37 3.27 7.83
CA MET A 20 18.37 3.69 8.80
C MET A 20 18.98 3.84 10.19
N GLN A 21 18.65 4.95 10.85
CA GLN A 21 18.95 5.20 12.24
C GLN A 21 17.64 5.33 13.03
N LEU A 22 17.56 4.61 14.15
CA LEU A 22 16.41 4.63 15.04
C LEU A 22 16.73 5.52 16.24
N PHE A 23 15.75 6.31 16.68
CA PHE A 23 15.84 7.18 17.84
C PHE A 23 14.62 6.97 18.73
N LEU A 24 14.83 7.06 20.04
CA LEU A 24 13.80 7.06 21.07
C LEU A 24 13.90 8.38 21.84
N ALA A 25 12.75 8.95 22.21
CA ALA A 25 12.67 10.00 23.20
C ALA A 25 12.22 9.37 24.52
N GLU A 26 12.97 9.65 25.59
CA GLU A 26 12.69 9.15 26.93
C GLU A 26 12.49 10.30 27.91
N GLU A 27 11.47 10.19 28.75
CA GLU A 27 11.21 11.09 29.87
C GLU A 27 11.12 10.24 31.14
N ASN A 28 12.01 10.49 32.11
CA ASN A 28 12.08 9.74 33.38
C ASN A 28 12.13 8.20 33.18
N GLY A 29 12.89 7.74 32.18
CA GLY A 29 13.02 6.31 31.84
C GLY A 29 11.80 5.70 31.13
N THR A 30 10.80 6.51 30.75
CA THR A 30 9.65 6.08 29.95
C THR A 30 9.81 6.56 28.52
N VAL A 31 9.63 5.67 27.54
CA VAL A 31 9.62 6.04 26.12
C VAL A 31 8.36 6.86 25.82
N VAL A 32 8.55 8.11 25.39
CA VAL A 32 7.47 9.06 25.05
C VAL A 32 7.40 9.36 23.54
N GLY A 33 8.33 8.82 22.76
CA GLY A 33 8.26 8.84 21.31
C GLY A 33 9.41 8.12 20.64
N ARG A 34 9.29 7.97 19.32
CA ARG A 34 10.27 7.31 18.46
C ARG A 34 10.21 7.87 17.05
N ILE A 35 11.32 7.78 16.33
CA ILE A 35 11.43 8.13 14.93
C ILE A 35 12.57 7.35 14.28
N ALA A 36 12.44 7.07 12.99
CA ALA A 36 13.52 6.59 12.16
C ALA A 36 13.94 7.69 11.18
N ALA A 37 15.23 7.90 11.02
CA ALA A 37 15.82 8.61 9.88
C ALA A 37 16.31 7.58 8.87
N ILE A 38 15.96 7.74 7.60
CA ILE A 38 16.14 6.72 6.56
C ILE A 38 16.75 7.38 5.32
N ILE A 39 17.73 6.73 4.70
CA ILE A 39 18.22 7.09 3.36
C ILE A 39 17.97 5.90 2.44
N ASN A 40 17.22 6.13 1.38
CA ASN A 40 16.97 5.14 0.33
C ASN A 40 17.80 5.53 -0.90
N HIS A 41 18.94 4.88 -1.10
CA HIS A 41 19.86 5.22 -2.19
C HIS A 41 19.26 4.91 -3.55
N ASN A 42 18.39 3.90 -3.66
CA ASN A 42 17.66 3.62 -4.90
C ASN A 42 16.68 4.73 -5.26
N HIS A 43 15.98 5.33 -4.28
CA HIS A 43 15.12 6.48 -4.53
C HIS A 43 15.94 7.66 -5.08
N ASN A 44 17.00 8.04 -4.36
CA ASN A 44 17.87 9.16 -4.76
C ASN A 44 18.48 8.94 -6.15
N LYS A 45 18.91 7.70 -6.47
CA LYS A 45 19.41 7.36 -7.80
C LYS A 45 18.34 7.44 -8.89
N THR A 46 17.11 6.99 -8.61
CA THR A 46 16.01 6.96 -9.58
C THR A 46 15.50 8.36 -9.91
N HIS A 47 15.32 9.19 -8.88
CA HIS A 47 14.77 10.55 -9.03
C HIS A 47 15.84 11.63 -9.20
N ASN A 48 17.13 11.27 -9.09
CA ASN A 48 18.25 12.21 -9.07
C ASN A 48 18.12 13.26 -7.95
N ASP A 49 17.67 12.80 -6.79
CA ASP A 49 17.42 13.60 -5.59
C ASP A 49 18.53 13.45 -4.54
N LYS A 50 18.51 14.32 -3.54
CA LYS A 50 19.28 14.20 -2.29
C LYS A 50 18.34 14.25 -1.09
N ILE A 51 17.34 13.38 -1.08
CA ILE A 51 16.30 13.39 -0.07
C ILE A 51 16.50 12.29 0.97
N GLY A 52 16.36 12.67 2.23
CA GLY A 52 16.22 11.77 3.36
C GLY A 52 14.74 11.52 3.67
N PHE A 53 14.48 10.46 4.43
CA PHE A 53 13.13 10.12 4.86
C PHE A 53 13.04 10.03 6.38
N PHE A 54 11.88 10.38 6.91
CA PHE A 54 11.53 9.99 8.28
C PHE A 54 10.44 8.91 8.26
N GLY A 55 10.41 8.08 9.28
CA GLY A 55 9.51 6.94 9.38
C GLY A 55 9.33 6.47 10.80
N PHE A 56 8.46 5.48 10.99
CA PHE A 56 8.17 4.82 12.27
C PHE A 56 7.89 5.81 13.41
N PHE A 57 7.35 6.98 13.07
CA PHE A 57 7.12 8.06 14.00
C PHE A 57 5.97 7.69 14.94
N GLU A 58 6.24 7.70 16.24
CA GLU A 58 5.21 7.78 17.27
C GLU A 58 5.63 8.83 18.28
N CYS A 59 4.67 9.58 18.79
CA CYS A 59 4.93 10.60 19.79
C CYS A 59 3.69 10.75 20.65
N VAL A 60 3.86 10.99 21.95
CA VAL A 60 2.80 11.55 22.79
C VAL A 60 2.33 12.90 22.20
N HIS A 61 1.13 13.36 22.55
CA HIS A 61 0.60 14.63 22.04
C HIS A 61 1.33 15.84 22.67
N ASN A 62 2.58 16.05 22.28
CA ASN A 62 3.49 17.07 22.79
C ASN A 62 4.42 17.54 21.68
N GLN A 63 4.30 18.83 21.32
CA GLN A 63 5.10 19.44 20.25
C GLN A 63 6.60 19.43 20.56
N GLN A 64 7.00 19.61 21.81
CA GLN A 64 8.41 19.66 22.19
C GLN A 64 9.10 18.30 22.03
N VAL A 65 8.40 17.21 22.33
CA VAL A 65 8.91 15.84 22.09
C VAL A 65 9.02 15.58 20.59
N ALA A 66 7.99 15.94 19.82
CA ALA A 66 8.01 15.80 18.36
C ALA A 66 9.16 16.58 17.73
N ASN A 67 9.38 17.84 18.16
CA ASN A 67 10.48 18.68 17.67
C ASN A 67 11.83 18.02 17.89
N GLN A 68 12.11 17.51 19.09
CA GLN A 68 13.38 16.84 19.40
C GLN A 68 13.61 15.59 18.54
N LEU A 69 12.56 14.79 18.31
CA LEU A 69 12.62 13.62 17.43
C LEU A 69 12.93 14.04 15.99
N PHE A 70 12.22 15.05 15.46
CA PHE A 70 12.49 15.54 14.12
C PHE A 70 13.87 16.20 13.99
N ASP A 71 14.34 16.93 15.00
CA ASP A 71 15.65 17.57 15.02
C ASP A 71 16.78 16.54 14.91
N VAL A 72 16.74 15.48 15.71
CA VAL A 72 17.79 14.45 15.68
C VAL A 72 17.77 13.66 14.37
N ALA A 73 16.58 13.38 13.82
CA ALA A 73 16.45 12.73 12.52
C ALA A 73 16.98 13.63 11.39
N CYS A 74 16.59 14.91 11.39
CA CYS A 74 17.06 15.89 10.41
C CYS A 74 18.58 16.10 10.48
N ALA A 75 19.16 16.19 11.69
CA ALA A 75 20.60 16.32 11.88
C ALA A 75 21.35 15.12 11.28
N TRP A 76 20.90 13.90 11.56
CA TRP A 76 21.51 12.67 11.03
C TRP A 76 21.47 12.61 9.50
N LEU A 77 20.39 13.11 8.88
CA LEU A 77 20.24 13.21 7.42
C LEU A 77 21.15 14.28 6.80
N ARG A 78 21.24 15.47 7.43
CA ARG A 78 22.13 16.57 7.00
C ARG A 78 23.59 16.14 7.01
N GLU A 79 24.03 15.46 8.07
CA GLU A 79 25.39 14.92 8.20
C GLU A 79 25.76 13.96 7.06
N ARG A 80 24.76 13.34 6.42
CA ARG A 80 24.91 12.42 5.27
C ARG A 80 24.63 13.08 3.93
N GLY A 81 24.55 14.41 3.89
CA GLY A 81 24.46 15.20 2.67
C GLY A 81 23.08 15.23 2.02
N MET A 82 22.02 14.90 2.75
CA MET A 82 20.64 15.11 2.29
C MET A 82 20.28 16.60 2.40
N THR A 83 19.52 17.10 1.42
CA THR A 83 19.07 18.50 1.33
C THR A 83 17.63 18.68 1.80
N ASP A 84 16.85 17.60 1.78
CA ASP A 84 15.42 17.60 2.07
C ASP A 84 15.07 16.38 2.91
N VAL A 85 13.93 16.45 3.59
CA VAL A 85 13.36 15.33 4.34
C VAL A 85 11.88 15.15 4.01
N ARG A 86 11.48 13.90 3.70
CA ARG A 86 10.11 13.53 3.33
C ARG A 86 9.59 12.39 4.21
N GLY A 87 8.30 12.36 4.51
CA GLY A 87 7.72 11.25 5.24
C GLY A 87 6.30 11.48 5.76
N PRO A 88 5.77 10.53 6.55
CA PRO A 88 6.48 9.33 7.00
C PRO A 88 6.56 8.23 5.91
N MET A 89 7.63 7.43 5.93
CA MET A 89 7.79 6.18 5.17
C MET A 89 8.31 5.05 6.07
N ASN A 90 7.69 3.86 6.06
CA ASN A 90 7.97 2.79 7.02
C ASN A 90 8.43 1.45 6.37
N PRO A 91 9.62 1.37 5.76
CA PRO A 91 10.62 2.43 5.54
C PRO A 91 10.57 3.11 4.16
N SER A 92 9.79 2.60 3.21
CA SER A 92 9.78 3.11 1.83
C SER A 92 8.36 3.34 1.30
N ILE A 93 8.27 3.97 0.12
CA ILE A 93 7.00 4.12 -0.63
C ILE A 93 6.41 2.77 -1.07
N ASN A 94 7.21 1.71 -1.10
CA ASN A 94 6.76 0.36 -1.43
C ASN A 94 6.25 -0.39 -0.18
N ASP A 95 6.43 0.20 1.00
CA ASP A 95 5.94 -0.26 2.29
C ASP A 95 4.83 0.67 2.80
N GLU A 96 4.39 0.50 4.05
CA GLU A 96 3.45 1.43 4.65
C GLU A 96 4.04 2.85 4.73
N CYS A 97 3.29 3.87 4.32
CA CYS A 97 3.72 5.26 4.40
C CYS A 97 2.53 6.19 4.73
N SER A 98 2.84 7.48 4.94
CA SER A 98 1.91 8.58 5.20
C SER A 98 1.26 8.61 6.57
N PHE A 99 0.79 9.79 6.96
CA PHE A 99 -0.18 9.93 8.04
C PHE A 99 -1.59 9.85 7.48
N LEU A 100 -2.49 9.15 8.17
CA LEU A 100 -3.93 9.37 8.05
C LEU A 100 -4.23 10.79 8.54
N VAL A 101 -4.89 11.60 7.70
CA VAL A 101 -5.28 12.99 8.02
C VAL A 101 -6.79 13.21 7.98
N ASP A 102 -7.54 12.26 7.39
CA ASP A 102 -9.00 12.26 7.38
C ASP A 102 -9.55 10.82 7.36
N GLY A 103 -10.70 10.60 8.00
CA GLY A 103 -11.38 9.30 8.07
C GLY A 103 -11.05 8.42 9.30
N PHE A 104 -10.80 9.05 10.44
CA PHE A 104 -10.53 8.39 11.75
C PHE A 104 -11.73 7.67 12.40
N THR A 105 -12.89 7.65 11.73
CA THR A 105 -14.12 7.02 12.23
C THR A 105 -14.19 5.51 11.98
N SER A 106 -13.22 4.96 11.26
CA SER A 106 -13.18 3.53 10.89
C SER A 106 -11.79 2.93 11.08
N PRO A 107 -11.68 1.64 11.46
CA PRO A 107 -10.38 0.96 11.61
C PRO A 107 -9.53 0.99 10.34
N PRO A 108 -8.19 0.81 10.43
CA PRO A 108 -7.35 0.68 9.25
C PRO A 108 -7.65 -0.58 8.46
N VAL A 109 -7.53 -0.46 7.15
CA VAL A 109 -7.58 -1.60 6.23
C VAL A 109 -6.16 -2.10 5.98
N MET A 110 -6.04 -3.40 5.71
CA MET A 110 -4.80 -4.12 5.45
C MET A 110 -3.74 -3.30 4.66
N LEU A 111 -2.53 -3.18 5.19
CA LEU A 111 -1.38 -2.41 4.65
C LEU A 111 -1.56 -0.88 4.58
N MET A 112 -2.61 -0.31 5.17
CA MET A 112 -2.77 1.14 5.28
C MET A 112 -2.41 1.64 6.67
N ALA A 113 -1.73 2.79 6.72
CA ALA A 113 -1.31 3.43 7.96
C ALA A 113 -2.51 3.81 8.85
N TYR A 114 -2.27 3.91 10.16
CA TYR A 114 -3.20 4.48 11.11
C TYR A 114 -2.43 5.12 12.26
N ASN A 115 -2.66 6.41 12.48
CA ASN A 115 -2.02 7.18 13.53
C ASN A 115 -3.07 7.96 14.32
N PRO A 116 -2.72 8.44 15.53
CA PRO A 116 -3.53 9.43 16.23
C PRO A 116 -3.76 10.70 15.38
N PRO A 117 -4.94 11.35 15.49
CA PRO A 117 -5.29 12.52 14.66
C PRO A 117 -4.33 13.70 14.79
N TYR A 118 -3.64 13.84 15.92
CA TYR A 118 -2.75 14.96 16.18
C TYR A 118 -1.37 14.86 15.49
N TYR A 119 -1.02 13.73 14.86
CA TYR A 119 0.31 13.56 14.25
C TYR A 119 0.57 14.53 13.10
N ALA A 120 -0.44 14.81 12.30
CA ALA A 120 -0.38 15.81 11.23
C ALA A 120 -0.03 17.19 11.78
N ALA A 121 -0.72 17.60 12.85
CA ALA A 121 -0.46 18.88 13.52
C ALA A 121 0.95 18.94 14.13
N LEU A 122 1.48 17.84 14.67
CA LEU A 122 2.85 17.79 15.18
C LEU A 122 3.89 18.00 14.07
N ALA A 123 3.68 17.38 12.90
CA ALA A 123 4.57 17.55 11.76
C ALA A 123 4.48 18.98 11.19
N GLU A 124 3.27 19.50 11.00
CA GLU A 124 3.02 20.87 10.52
C GLU A 124 3.59 21.91 11.50
N GLY A 125 3.44 21.70 12.81
CA GLY A 125 4.01 22.55 13.86
C GLY A 125 5.54 22.57 13.90
N TYR A 126 6.19 21.53 13.38
CA TYR A 126 7.64 21.50 13.18
C TYR A 126 8.10 22.23 11.90
N GLY A 127 7.18 22.53 10.98
CA GLY A 127 7.46 23.20 9.71
C GLY A 127 7.46 22.29 8.48
N PHE A 128 6.95 21.06 8.60
CA PHE A 128 6.65 20.24 7.43
C PHE A 128 5.45 20.80 6.66
N HIS A 129 5.48 20.72 5.34
CA HIS A 129 4.36 21.05 4.46
C HIS A 129 3.86 19.81 3.72
N LYS A 130 2.60 19.84 3.29
CA LYS A 130 2.03 18.80 2.45
C LYS A 130 2.88 18.64 1.18
N GLU A 131 3.22 17.40 0.86
CA GLU A 131 3.89 17.01 -0.39
C GLU A 131 2.92 16.28 -1.33
N MET A 132 2.21 15.26 -0.82
CA MET A 132 1.31 14.44 -1.65
C MET A 132 0.20 13.85 -0.79
N ASP A 133 -1.05 14.00 -1.23
CA ASP A 133 -2.17 13.23 -0.69
C ASP A 133 -2.44 11.95 -1.49
N MET A 134 -2.91 10.93 -0.77
CA MET A 134 -3.35 9.66 -1.32
C MET A 134 -4.71 9.31 -0.76
N TYR A 135 -5.62 8.90 -1.64
CA TYR A 135 -7.02 8.68 -1.32
C TYR A 135 -7.33 7.20 -1.17
N ALA A 136 -8.32 6.91 -0.32
CA ALA A 136 -8.98 5.62 -0.26
C ALA A 136 -10.47 5.77 -0.57
N TYR A 137 -10.95 4.87 -1.43
CA TYR A 137 -12.32 4.78 -1.89
C TYR A 137 -12.96 3.49 -1.39
N TYR A 138 -14.09 3.63 -0.71
CA TYR A 138 -14.92 2.51 -0.30
C TYR A 138 -15.87 2.14 -1.44
N LEU A 139 -15.93 0.86 -1.77
CA LEU A 139 -16.74 0.29 -2.85
C LEU A 139 -17.77 -0.64 -2.22
N ARG A 140 -19.04 -0.22 -2.20
CA ARG A 140 -20.12 -1.03 -1.63
C ARG A 140 -20.53 -2.11 -2.63
N GLN A 141 -20.57 -3.35 -2.18
CA GLN A 141 -20.85 -4.50 -3.06
C GLN A 141 -22.20 -4.37 -3.79
N GLU A 142 -23.17 -3.72 -3.13
CA GLU A 142 -24.54 -3.51 -3.62
C GLU A 142 -24.62 -2.60 -4.86
N ASN A 143 -23.72 -1.62 -4.99
CA ASN A 143 -23.90 -0.57 -6.00
C ASN A 143 -22.61 -0.18 -6.74
N PHE A 144 -21.45 -0.79 -6.47
CA PHE A 144 -20.21 -0.36 -7.13
C PHE A 144 -20.22 -0.56 -8.65
N ARG A 145 -21.12 -1.37 -9.22
CA ARG A 145 -21.19 -1.59 -10.68
C ARG A 145 -22.15 -0.60 -11.33
N SER A 146 -21.63 0.53 -11.83
CA SER A 146 -22.43 1.45 -12.64
C SER A 146 -23.00 0.77 -13.90
N GLU A 147 -24.08 1.29 -14.45
CA GLU A 147 -24.58 0.83 -15.74
C GLU A 147 -23.52 0.93 -16.85
N LYS A 148 -22.68 1.98 -16.79
CA LYS A 148 -21.56 2.17 -17.72
C LYS A 148 -20.56 1.02 -17.60
N MET A 149 -20.20 0.63 -16.38
CA MET A 149 -19.31 -0.51 -16.12
C MET A 149 -19.91 -1.80 -16.67
N GLN A 150 -21.18 -2.08 -16.37
CA GLN A 150 -21.84 -3.32 -16.80
C GLN A 150 -21.91 -3.43 -18.33
N ARG A 151 -22.27 -2.34 -19.02
CA ARG A 151 -22.28 -2.30 -20.50
C ARG A 151 -20.88 -2.51 -21.08
N LEU A 152 -19.87 -1.87 -20.50
CA LEU A 152 -18.48 -2.02 -20.96
C LEU A 152 -17.99 -3.47 -20.81
N VAL A 153 -18.23 -4.09 -19.64
CA VAL A 153 -17.87 -5.49 -19.39
C VAL A 153 -18.57 -6.41 -20.39
N GLY A 154 -19.89 -6.29 -20.57
CA GLY A 154 -20.64 -7.15 -21.49
C GLY A 154 -20.17 -7.03 -22.96
N MET A 155 -19.79 -5.82 -23.40
CA MET A 155 -19.21 -5.65 -24.75
C MET A 155 -17.82 -6.27 -24.87
N LEU A 156 -16.97 -6.12 -23.84
CA LEU A 156 -15.60 -6.61 -23.89
C LEU A 156 -15.53 -8.12 -23.74
N GLU A 157 -16.38 -8.75 -22.92
CA GLU A 157 -16.44 -10.21 -22.80
C GLU A 157 -16.84 -10.89 -24.12
N GLN A 158 -17.57 -10.19 -25.00
CA GLN A 158 -17.97 -10.71 -26.32
C GLN A 158 -16.92 -10.45 -27.42
N ARG A 159 -16.16 -9.37 -27.30
CA ARG A 159 -15.29 -8.87 -28.39
C ARG A 159 -13.80 -9.05 -28.13
N SER A 160 -13.40 -9.09 -26.86
CA SER A 160 -12.01 -9.24 -26.50
C SER A 160 -11.62 -10.72 -26.48
N LYS A 161 -10.37 -11.01 -26.84
CA LYS A 161 -9.76 -12.33 -26.63
C LYS A 161 -9.26 -12.51 -25.18
N VAL A 162 -9.63 -11.61 -24.28
CA VAL A 162 -9.08 -11.57 -22.92
C VAL A 162 -9.62 -12.75 -22.13
N LYS A 163 -8.71 -13.56 -21.61
CA LYS A 163 -9.00 -14.62 -20.65
C LYS A 163 -8.60 -14.16 -19.27
N ILE A 164 -9.55 -14.19 -18.33
CA ILE A 164 -9.27 -13.96 -16.92
C ILE A 164 -9.10 -15.31 -16.23
N ARG A 165 -7.98 -15.49 -15.53
CA ARG A 165 -7.73 -16.67 -14.69
C ARG A 165 -7.25 -16.26 -13.30
N GLN A 166 -7.36 -17.19 -12.35
CA GLN A 166 -6.74 -17.03 -11.04
C GLN A 166 -5.24 -17.29 -11.12
N MET A 167 -4.48 -16.62 -10.26
CA MET A 167 -3.07 -16.94 -10.03
C MET A 167 -2.96 -18.32 -9.37
N ASP A 168 -1.99 -19.13 -9.80
CA ASP A 168 -1.77 -20.46 -9.24
C ASP A 168 -0.79 -20.40 -8.06
N PHE A 169 -1.30 -20.51 -6.84
CA PHE A 169 -0.48 -20.52 -5.62
C PHE A 169 0.07 -21.90 -5.26
N LYS A 170 -0.43 -22.97 -5.88
CA LYS A 170 -0.09 -24.36 -5.56
C LYS A 170 1.06 -24.87 -6.43
N ASN A 171 1.02 -24.62 -7.73
CA ASN A 171 2.09 -25.00 -8.64
C ASN A 171 3.23 -23.97 -8.55
N LYS A 172 4.36 -24.36 -7.97
CA LYS A 172 5.53 -23.48 -7.79
C LYS A 172 6.06 -22.90 -9.11
N ALA A 173 6.11 -23.70 -10.17
CA ALA A 173 6.61 -23.24 -11.46
C ALA A 173 5.66 -22.21 -12.09
N GLN A 174 4.35 -22.44 -12.02
CA GLN A 174 3.37 -21.47 -12.50
C GLN A 174 3.36 -20.20 -11.64
N PHE A 175 3.41 -20.35 -10.31
CA PHE A 175 3.49 -19.22 -9.38
C PHE A 175 4.66 -18.30 -9.72
N ASN A 176 5.86 -18.87 -9.91
CA ASN A 176 7.05 -18.08 -10.24
C ASN A 176 6.91 -17.37 -11.60
N ARG A 177 6.29 -18.02 -12.60
CA ARG A 177 6.01 -17.37 -13.89
C ARG A 177 5.03 -16.21 -13.75
N ASP A 178 3.98 -16.41 -12.96
CA ASP A 178 2.98 -15.37 -12.69
C ASP A 178 3.63 -14.19 -11.95
N VAL A 179 4.41 -14.45 -10.89
CA VAL A 179 5.17 -13.42 -10.15
C VAL A 179 6.11 -12.63 -11.07
N ALA A 180 6.85 -13.30 -11.96
CA ALA A 180 7.73 -12.63 -12.92
C ALA A 180 6.97 -11.72 -13.90
N ALA A 181 5.81 -12.17 -14.40
CA ALA A 181 4.95 -11.36 -15.27
C ALA A 181 4.36 -10.15 -14.52
N LEU A 182 3.92 -10.35 -13.27
CA LEU A 182 3.42 -9.28 -12.41
C LEU A 182 4.50 -8.24 -12.15
N LYS A 183 5.75 -8.65 -11.89
CA LYS A 183 6.88 -7.72 -11.73
C LYS A 183 7.10 -6.88 -12.98
N LYS A 184 7.14 -7.51 -14.16
CA LYS A 184 7.27 -6.80 -15.44
C LYS A 184 6.16 -5.75 -15.61
N ILE A 185 4.91 -6.15 -15.40
CA ILE A 185 3.77 -5.22 -15.51
C ILE A 185 3.87 -4.11 -14.46
N TYR A 186 4.27 -4.42 -13.22
CA TYR A 186 4.42 -3.42 -12.18
C TYR A 186 5.47 -2.38 -12.56
N ASP A 187 6.65 -2.82 -13.00
CA ASP A 187 7.74 -1.93 -13.42
C ASP A 187 7.29 -1.04 -14.59
N GLU A 188 6.65 -1.60 -15.62
CA GLU A 188 6.20 -0.84 -16.79
C GLU A 188 4.99 0.07 -16.49
N ALA A 189 4.11 -0.33 -15.57
CA ALA A 189 2.88 0.41 -15.31
C ALA A 189 3.00 1.48 -14.22
N TRP A 190 3.89 1.29 -13.22
CA TRP A 190 4.04 2.19 -12.07
C TRP A 190 5.27 3.09 -12.11
N GLU A 191 6.21 2.89 -13.03
CA GLU A 191 7.43 3.72 -13.15
C GLU A 191 7.14 5.23 -13.30
N HIS A 192 5.97 5.61 -13.79
CA HIS A 192 5.59 7.01 -13.94
C HIS A 192 4.82 7.59 -12.74
N ASN A 193 4.52 6.78 -11.73
CA ASN A 193 3.85 7.27 -10.52
C ASN A 193 4.82 8.06 -9.65
N TRP A 194 4.30 9.11 -9.00
CA TRP A 194 5.07 9.94 -8.10
C TRP A 194 5.74 9.10 -7.01
N GLY A 195 7.03 9.36 -6.79
CA GLY A 195 7.85 8.68 -5.79
C GLY A 195 8.15 7.21 -6.08
N SER A 196 7.70 6.65 -7.21
CA SER A 196 7.87 5.23 -7.52
C SER A 196 9.35 4.82 -7.53
N ILE A 197 9.63 3.63 -7.01
CA ILE A 197 10.95 3.01 -7.04
C ILE A 197 10.77 1.55 -7.46
N ARG A 198 11.63 1.09 -8.36
CA ARG A 198 11.58 -0.31 -8.81
C ARG A 198 12.02 -1.23 -7.68
N PHE A 199 11.29 -2.33 -7.49
CA PHE A 199 11.72 -3.38 -6.59
C PHE A 199 12.96 -4.08 -7.15
N THR A 200 13.93 -4.36 -6.28
CA THR A 200 14.90 -5.42 -6.59
C THR A 200 14.17 -6.77 -6.68
N GLU A 201 14.77 -7.75 -7.34
CA GLU A 201 14.21 -9.10 -7.41
C GLU A 201 13.99 -9.71 -6.03
N ALA A 202 14.96 -9.54 -5.13
CA ALA A 202 14.86 -10.02 -3.75
C ALA A 202 13.71 -9.36 -2.97
N GLU A 203 13.47 -8.06 -3.14
CA GLU A 203 12.35 -7.38 -2.47
C GLU A 203 10.99 -7.81 -3.01
N PHE A 204 10.87 -7.97 -4.34
CA PHE A 204 9.61 -8.40 -4.95
C PHE A 204 9.25 -9.83 -4.52
N ASP A 205 10.23 -10.74 -4.51
CA ASP A 205 10.04 -12.11 -4.04
C ASP A 205 9.71 -12.16 -2.55
N PHE A 206 10.37 -11.32 -1.73
CA PHE A 206 10.08 -11.20 -0.31
C PHE A 206 8.62 -10.78 -0.08
N LEU A 207 8.16 -9.74 -0.79
CA LEU A 207 6.79 -9.26 -0.73
C LEU A 207 5.79 -10.33 -1.21
N ALA A 208 6.04 -10.96 -2.36
CA ALA A 208 5.16 -11.98 -2.93
C ALA A 208 4.96 -13.17 -1.97
N ASN A 209 6.02 -13.60 -1.28
CA ASN A 209 5.95 -14.69 -0.29
C ASN A 209 5.17 -14.30 0.98
N ASP A 210 5.29 -13.05 1.44
CA ASP A 210 4.50 -12.58 2.58
C ASP A 210 3.02 -12.43 2.20
N LEU A 211 2.71 -11.88 1.02
CA LEU A 211 1.33 -11.74 0.53
C LEU A 211 0.67 -13.10 0.25
N LYS A 212 1.44 -14.09 -0.22
CA LYS A 212 0.95 -15.47 -0.47
C LYS A 212 0.28 -16.10 0.76
N GLN A 213 0.71 -15.75 1.97
CA GLN A 213 0.15 -16.32 3.21
C GLN A 213 -1.29 -15.86 3.49
N ILE A 214 -1.68 -14.71 2.95
CA ILE A 214 -2.99 -14.08 3.18
C ILE A 214 -3.82 -13.93 1.90
N ALA A 215 -3.24 -14.26 0.75
CA ALA A 215 -3.90 -14.20 -0.54
C ALA A 215 -5.07 -15.17 -0.63
N GLU A 216 -6.13 -14.73 -1.29
CA GLU A 216 -7.26 -15.56 -1.69
C GLU A 216 -7.20 -15.72 -3.21
N PRO A 217 -6.99 -16.94 -3.76
CA PRO A 217 -6.84 -17.13 -5.20
C PRO A 217 -7.96 -16.52 -6.05
N ALA A 218 -9.19 -16.48 -5.53
CA ALA A 218 -10.31 -15.86 -6.22
C ALA A 218 -10.21 -14.33 -6.34
N LEU A 219 -9.32 -13.68 -5.57
CA LEU A 219 -9.08 -12.24 -5.57
C LEU A 219 -7.74 -11.86 -6.23
N ALA A 220 -6.94 -12.83 -6.66
CA ALA A 220 -5.68 -12.64 -7.37
C ALA A 220 -5.84 -13.12 -8.81
N LEU A 221 -6.11 -12.18 -9.71
CA LEU A 221 -6.50 -12.44 -11.09
C LEU A 221 -5.42 -12.00 -12.08
N ILE A 222 -5.32 -12.76 -13.17
CA ILE A 222 -4.42 -12.52 -14.29
C ILE A 222 -5.27 -12.42 -15.56
N ALA A 223 -5.00 -11.40 -16.35
CA ALA A 223 -5.57 -11.20 -17.67
C ALA A 223 -4.56 -11.64 -18.74
N GLU A 224 -5.01 -12.46 -19.68
CA GLU A 224 -4.20 -13.00 -20.77
C GLU A 224 -4.86 -12.75 -22.13
N ILE A 225 -4.06 -12.48 -23.17
CA ILE A 225 -4.47 -12.56 -24.57
C ILE A 225 -3.52 -13.53 -25.26
N ASP A 226 -4.06 -14.50 -25.99
CA ASP A 226 -3.28 -15.46 -26.81
C ASP A 226 -2.15 -16.17 -26.02
N GLY A 227 -2.32 -16.33 -24.69
CA GLY A 227 -1.36 -16.98 -23.78
C GLY A 227 -0.35 -16.05 -23.12
N GLU A 228 -0.32 -14.77 -23.49
CA GLU A 228 0.54 -13.75 -22.89
C GLU A 228 -0.17 -13.01 -21.76
N VAL A 229 0.53 -12.81 -20.64
CA VAL A 229 0.01 -12.05 -19.49
C VAL A 229 0.10 -10.57 -19.79
N ILE A 230 -1.05 -9.92 -19.88
CA ILE A 230 -1.17 -8.50 -20.24
C ILE A 230 -1.56 -7.61 -19.06
N GLY A 231 -2.02 -8.21 -17.97
CA GLY A 231 -2.52 -7.47 -16.82
C GLY A 231 -2.81 -8.37 -15.63
N PHE A 232 -2.97 -7.74 -14.47
CA PHE A 232 -3.30 -8.42 -13.23
C PHE A 232 -4.15 -7.53 -12.32
N GLY A 233 -4.95 -8.16 -11.47
CA GLY A 233 -5.69 -7.50 -10.40
C GLY A 233 -5.50 -8.28 -9.11
N LEU A 234 -4.98 -7.61 -8.08
CA LEU A 234 -4.68 -8.22 -6.79
C LEU A 234 -5.47 -7.52 -5.69
N ALA A 235 -6.40 -8.26 -5.10
CA ALA A 235 -7.09 -7.86 -3.88
C ALA A 235 -6.82 -8.85 -2.76
N LEU A 236 -6.81 -8.36 -1.52
CA LEU A 236 -6.52 -9.13 -0.32
C LEU A 236 -7.67 -8.98 0.68
N PRO A 237 -8.15 -10.07 1.31
CA PRO A 237 -9.11 -9.98 2.40
C PRO A 237 -8.56 -9.11 3.54
N ASP A 238 -9.39 -8.25 4.12
CA ASP A 238 -8.98 -7.38 5.21
C ASP A 238 -8.86 -8.15 6.54
N ILE A 239 -7.71 -8.79 6.74
CA ILE A 239 -7.42 -9.56 7.94
C ILE A 239 -7.34 -8.69 9.21
N ASN A 240 -7.27 -7.36 9.09
CA ASN A 240 -7.34 -6.46 10.24
C ASN A 240 -8.67 -6.63 11.00
N GLN A 241 -9.75 -7.02 10.32
CA GLN A 241 -11.04 -7.35 10.98
C GLN A 241 -10.93 -8.53 11.95
N CYS A 242 -9.98 -9.43 11.74
CA CYS A 242 -9.67 -10.50 12.69
C CYS A 242 -8.73 -9.98 13.79
N LEU A 243 -7.68 -9.28 13.39
CA LEU A 243 -6.58 -8.86 14.27
C LEU A 243 -6.96 -7.73 15.22
N ILE A 244 -8.02 -6.97 14.96
CA ILE A 244 -8.54 -5.93 15.89
C ILE A 244 -8.90 -6.50 17.27
N HIS A 245 -9.16 -7.81 17.36
CA HIS A 245 -9.43 -8.50 18.62
C HIS A 245 -8.13 -8.91 19.37
N ASN A 246 -6.98 -8.92 18.70
CA ASN A 246 -5.68 -9.28 19.25
C ASN A 246 -5.02 -8.12 20.02
N LYS A 247 -5.69 -7.63 21.07
CA LYS A 247 -5.29 -6.39 21.78
C LYS A 247 -3.88 -6.42 22.38
N ASN A 248 -3.35 -7.60 22.69
CA ASN A 248 -2.02 -7.76 23.27
C ASN A 248 -0.90 -7.85 22.20
N GLY A 249 -1.24 -7.89 20.91
CA GLY A 249 -0.27 -8.01 19.81
C GLY A 249 0.45 -9.36 19.72
N GLY A 250 0.06 -10.36 20.52
CA GLY A 250 0.76 -11.65 20.57
C GLY A 250 0.50 -12.51 19.34
N ILE A 251 1.50 -13.29 18.91
CA ILE A 251 1.42 -14.16 17.73
C ILE A 251 0.31 -15.22 17.88
N LEU A 252 0.26 -15.92 19.02
CA LEU A 252 -0.74 -16.96 19.27
C LEU A 252 -2.18 -16.42 19.23
N GLY A 253 -2.40 -15.24 19.83
CA GLY A 253 -3.70 -14.56 19.78
C GLY A 253 -4.07 -14.14 18.36
N GLY A 254 -3.08 -13.64 17.60
CA GLY A 254 -3.24 -13.30 16.19
C GLY A 254 -3.69 -14.50 15.34
N VAL A 255 -2.97 -15.62 15.43
CA VAL A 255 -3.31 -16.85 14.70
C VAL A 255 -4.68 -17.38 15.12
N TRP A 256 -4.99 -17.40 16.42
CA TRP A 256 -6.29 -17.81 16.93
C TRP A 256 -7.43 -16.98 16.33
N HIS A 257 -7.29 -15.66 16.30
CA HIS A 257 -8.30 -14.78 15.74
C HIS A 257 -8.43 -14.92 14.23
N LEU A 258 -7.33 -15.10 13.50
CA LEU A 258 -7.38 -15.39 12.06
C LEU A 258 -8.17 -16.69 11.80
N LEU A 259 -7.88 -17.77 12.51
CA LEU A 259 -8.58 -19.06 12.32
C LEU A 259 -10.07 -18.99 12.68
N THR A 260 -10.42 -18.31 13.78
CA THR A 260 -11.79 -18.29 14.30
C THR A 260 -12.68 -17.22 13.66
N LYS A 261 -12.09 -16.17 13.07
CA LYS A 261 -12.83 -15.02 12.54
C LYS A 261 -12.70 -14.80 11.04
N LYS A 262 -11.87 -15.57 10.31
CA LYS A 262 -11.71 -15.46 8.85
C LYS A 262 -13.04 -15.44 8.09
N LYS A 263 -14.01 -16.27 8.49
CA LYS A 263 -15.35 -16.32 7.86
C LYS A 263 -16.19 -15.05 8.06
N LYS A 264 -15.79 -14.15 8.95
CA LYS A 264 -16.47 -12.86 9.20
C LYS A 264 -15.92 -11.72 8.35
N ILE A 265 -14.80 -11.93 7.65
CA ILE A 265 -14.18 -10.88 6.82
C ILE A 265 -15.16 -10.50 5.70
N ASN A 266 -15.57 -9.24 5.68
CA ASN A 266 -16.54 -8.70 4.72
C ASN A 266 -15.98 -7.51 3.90
N LEU A 267 -14.67 -7.34 3.89
CA LEU A 267 -13.97 -6.32 3.12
C LEU A 267 -12.73 -6.94 2.49
N CYS A 268 -12.44 -6.58 1.24
CA CYS A 268 -11.15 -6.80 0.62
C CYS A 268 -10.56 -5.49 0.13
N ARG A 269 -9.24 -5.37 0.18
CA ARG A 269 -8.51 -4.23 -0.35
C ARG A 269 -7.89 -4.59 -1.69
N ILE A 270 -8.19 -3.81 -2.72
CA ILE A 270 -7.52 -3.89 -4.03
C ILE A 270 -6.20 -3.16 -3.88
N ILE A 271 -5.11 -3.93 -3.77
CA ILE A 271 -3.78 -3.39 -3.46
C ILE A 271 -2.97 -3.02 -4.70
N ALA A 272 -3.27 -3.66 -5.83
CA ALA A 272 -2.61 -3.40 -7.10
C ALA A 272 -3.48 -3.89 -8.26
N LEU A 273 -3.56 -3.10 -9.33
CA LEU A 273 -4.19 -3.48 -10.58
C LEU A 273 -3.44 -2.84 -11.73
N GLY A 274 -2.85 -3.65 -12.59
CA GLY A 274 -1.92 -3.22 -13.63
C GLY A 274 -2.25 -3.84 -14.97
N VAL A 275 -2.08 -3.06 -16.03
CA VAL A 275 -2.19 -3.51 -17.42
C VAL A 275 -1.01 -2.92 -18.19
N LEU A 276 -0.42 -3.73 -19.07
CA LEU A 276 0.69 -3.31 -19.93
C LEU A 276 0.30 -2.04 -20.72
N PRO A 277 1.23 -1.09 -20.93
CA PRO A 277 0.94 0.18 -21.59
C PRO A 277 0.19 0.08 -22.93
N GLU A 278 0.56 -0.88 -23.78
CA GLU A 278 -0.03 -1.19 -25.08
C GLU A 278 -1.49 -1.65 -25.01
N HIS A 279 -1.92 -2.14 -23.85
CA HIS A 279 -3.28 -2.61 -23.60
C HIS A 279 -4.09 -1.65 -22.71
N ARG A 280 -3.55 -0.47 -22.35
CA ARG A 280 -4.30 0.54 -21.58
C ARG A 280 -5.49 1.07 -22.36
N LYS A 281 -6.52 1.49 -21.62
CA LYS A 281 -7.79 2.03 -22.17
C LYS A 281 -8.58 1.03 -23.05
N SER A 282 -8.15 -0.24 -23.11
CA SER A 282 -8.92 -1.33 -23.72
C SER A 282 -10.06 -1.82 -22.83
N GLY A 283 -10.08 -1.40 -21.56
CA GLY A 283 -11.11 -1.74 -20.57
C GLY A 283 -10.83 -3.03 -19.80
N ILE A 284 -9.66 -3.64 -19.96
CA ILE A 284 -9.20 -4.80 -19.18
C ILE A 284 -9.23 -4.49 -17.68
N GLU A 285 -8.87 -3.28 -17.27
CA GLU A 285 -8.90 -2.85 -15.88
C GLU A 285 -10.31 -2.99 -15.30
N THR A 286 -11.32 -2.54 -16.06
CA THR A 286 -12.74 -2.65 -15.70
C THR A 286 -13.19 -4.11 -15.59
N ILE A 287 -12.73 -4.99 -16.49
CA ILE A 287 -13.02 -6.43 -16.42
C ILE A 287 -12.43 -7.01 -15.13
N LEU A 288 -11.16 -6.71 -14.83
CA LEU A 288 -10.50 -7.18 -13.61
C LEU A 288 -11.25 -6.71 -12.35
N TYR A 289 -11.64 -5.44 -12.27
CA TYR A 289 -12.47 -4.93 -11.17
C TYR A 289 -13.82 -5.68 -11.08
N ASN A 290 -14.48 -5.95 -12.20
CA ASN A 290 -15.74 -6.69 -12.21
C ASN A 290 -15.57 -8.13 -11.70
N TYR A 291 -14.53 -8.83 -12.13
CA TYR A 291 -14.27 -10.20 -11.69
C TYR A 291 -13.88 -10.25 -10.20
N ILE A 292 -13.04 -9.33 -9.73
CA ILE A 292 -12.71 -9.20 -8.29
C ILE A 292 -13.99 -9.01 -7.49
N GLY A 293 -14.82 -8.03 -7.85
CA GLY A 293 -16.07 -7.76 -7.12
C GLY A 293 -17.10 -8.89 -7.22
N THR A 294 -17.10 -9.67 -8.31
CA THR A 294 -17.96 -10.86 -8.46
C THR A 294 -17.48 -12.00 -7.57
N ASN A 295 -16.17 -12.20 -7.47
CA ASN A 295 -15.59 -13.22 -6.60
C ASN A 295 -15.72 -12.84 -5.12
N ALA A 296 -15.49 -11.57 -4.78
CA ALA A 296 -15.73 -10.98 -3.46
C ALA A 296 -17.19 -11.18 -3.00
N GLN A 297 -18.16 -11.03 -3.92
CA GLN A 297 -19.57 -11.32 -3.63
C GLN A 297 -19.79 -12.77 -3.18
N LYS A 298 -19.22 -13.72 -3.93
CA LYS A 298 -19.40 -15.16 -3.70
C LYS A 298 -18.70 -15.65 -2.44
N LEU A 299 -17.61 -15.00 -2.04
CA LEU A 299 -16.83 -15.40 -0.86
C LEU A 299 -17.57 -15.08 0.45
N ASN A 300 -17.92 -13.81 0.68
CA ASN A 300 -18.65 -13.41 1.88
C ASN A 300 -19.36 -12.06 1.69
N ASN A 301 -19.91 -11.82 0.50
CA ASN A 301 -20.47 -10.53 0.10
C ASN A 301 -19.53 -9.36 0.44
N MET A 302 -18.22 -9.52 0.19
CA MET A 302 -17.22 -8.58 0.64
C MET A 302 -17.36 -7.26 -0.11
N ASN A 303 -17.35 -6.15 0.63
CA ASN A 303 -17.12 -4.82 0.06
C ASN A 303 -15.66 -4.70 -0.44
N GLY A 304 -15.39 -3.67 -1.24
CA GLY A 304 -14.05 -3.34 -1.71
C GLY A 304 -13.51 -2.06 -1.07
N GLU A 305 -12.20 -1.99 -0.93
CA GLU A 305 -11.46 -0.74 -0.78
C GLU A 305 -10.46 -0.62 -1.93
N ALA A 306 -10.48 0.49 -2.66
CA ALA A 306 -9.41 0.88 -3.56
C ALA A 306 -8.67 2.07 -2.95
N SER A 307 -7.42 1.89 -2.54
CA SER A 307 -6.68 2.91 -1.81
C SER A 307 -5.26 3.04 -2.27
N TRP A 308 -4.58 4.04 -1.69
CA TRP A 308 -3.26 4.47 -2.11
C TRP A 308 -3.28 5.08 -3.53
N ILE A 309 -4.38 5.75 -3.87
CA ILE A 309 -4.54 6.43 -5.15
C ILE A 309 -4.00 7.85 -4.99
N LEU A 310 -2.95 8.20 -5.73
CA LEU A 310 -2.36 9.55 -5.72
C LEU A 310 -3.43 10.60 -6.06
N GLU A 311 -3.39 11.74 -5.38
CA GLU A 311 -4.30 12.86 -5.70
C GLU A 311 -4.14 13.37 -7.13
N THR A 312 -2.94 13.23 -7.70
CA THR A 312 -2.60 13.60 -9.08
C THR A 312 -3.06 12.57 -10.12
N ASN A 313 -3.55 11.39 -9.71
CA ASN A 313 -4.06 10.38 -10.62
C ASN A 313 -5.54 10.61 -10.96
N ASP A 314 -5.80 11.68 -11.72
CA ASP A 314 -7.14 12.11 -12.13
C ASP A 314 -7.95 11.00 -12.80
N MET A 315 -7.28 10.17 -13.63
CA MET A 315 -7.94 9.09 -14.35
C MET A 315 -8.52 8.05 -13.40
N MET A 316 -7.73 7.61 -12.41
CA MET A 316 -8.18 6.62 -11.43
C MET A 316 -9.20 7.22 -10.46
N ASN A 317 -8.96 8.44 -9.97
CA ASN A 317 -9.90 9.12 -9.06
C ASN A 317 -11.29 9.29 -9.70
N ARG A 318 -11.36 9.74 -10.96
CA ARG A 318 -12.62 9.83 -11.71
C ARG A 318 -13.21 8.47 -12.04
N GLY A 319 -12.38 7.50 -12.41
CA GLY A 319 -12.81 6.13 -12.70
C GLY A 319 -13.54 5.50 -11.51
N LEU A 320 -12.93 5.58 -10.31
CA LEU A 320 -13.52 5.06 -9.07
C LEU A 320 -14.83 5.76 -8.73
N GLN A 321 -14.88 7.09 -8.78
CA GLN A 321 -16.09 7.84 -8.43
C GLN A 321 -17.23 7.65 -9.43
N GLN A 322 -16.94 7.80 -10.73
CA GLN A 322 -17.98 7.89 -11.77
C GLN A 322 -18.38 6.53 -12.33
N THR A 323 -17.44 5.57 -12.39
CA THR A 323 -17.69 4.26 -12.99
C THR A 323 -17.92 3.19 -11.93
N MET A 324 -17.33 3.35 -10.74
CA MET A 324 -17.45 2.36 -9.66
C MET A 324 -18.20 2.85 -8.41
N HIS A 325 -18.78 4.05 -8.46
CA HIS A 325 -19.51 4.66 -7.33
C HIS A 325 -18.71 4.67 -6.01
N GLY A 326 -17.38 4.78 -6.12
CA GLY A 326 -16.48 4.78 -4.97
C GLY A 326 -16.66 6.03 -4.11
N GLU A 327 -16.83 5.82 -2.82
CA GLU A 327 -16.93 6.87 -1.81
C GLU A 327 -15.54 7.15 -1.24
N ARG A 328 -14.98 8.34 -1.51
CA ARG A 328 -13.72 8.73 -0.87
C ARG A 328 -13.95 8.91 0.63
N TYR A 329 -13.30 8.07 1.44
CA TYR A 329 -13.60 7.98 2.87
C TYR A 329 -12.38 8.17 3.78
N LYS A 330 -11.16 8.09 3.23
CA LYS A 330 -9.91 8.43 3.94
C LYS A 330 -8.96 9.20 3.04
N THR A 331 -8.17 10.05 3.69
CA THR A 331 -7.04 10.76 3.08
C THR A 331 -5.78 10.50 3.88
N TYR A 332 -4.72 10.11 3.17
CA TYR A 332 -3.39 9.89 3.67
C TYR A 332 -2.47 10.98 3.13
N ARG A 333 -1.55 11.51 3.92
CA ARG A 333 -0.66 12.61 3.54
C ARG A 333 0.80 12.29 3.79
N ILE A 334 1.61 12.57 2.79
CA ILE A 334 3.07 12.68 2.89
C ILE A 334 3.42 14.17 3.04
N TYR A 335 4.42 14.41 3.87
CA TYR A 335 4.96 15.71 4.19
C TYR A 335 6.41 15.82 3.74
N GLN A 336 6.86 17.04 3.48
CA GLN A 336 8.25 17.35 3.14
C GLN A 336 8.69 18.68 3.77
N LYS A 337 9.99 18.86 3.96
CA LYS A 337 10.64 20.16 4.17
C LYS A 337 12.09 20.12 3.71
N PRO A 338 12.68 21.28 3.38
CA PRO A 338 14.12 21.43 3.31
C PRO A 338 14.76 21.10 4.67
N LEU A 339 15.98 20.60 4.63
CA LEU A 339 16.78 20.34 5.81
C LEU A 339 17.55 21.59 6.25
#